data_AF-A0A953NUB9-F1
#
_entry.id   AF-A0A953NUB9-F1
#
_cell.length_a   1.000
_cell.length_b   1.000
_cell.length_c   1.000
_cell.angle_alpha   90.00
_cell.angle_beta   90.00
_cell.angle_gamma   90.00
#
_symmetry.space_group_name_H-M   'P 1'
#
loop_
_entity.id
_entity.type
_entity.pdbx_description
1 polymer ?
#
loop_
_entity_poly.entity_id
_entity_poly.type
_entity_poly.pdbx_seq_one_letter_code
_entity_poly.pdbx_strand_id
1 'polypeptide(L)' 'MNEPANPKQATPEALYCATCAVEVTDPLTCGDCSAVICRVCGTPLESAADLGMG' A
#
# COMPACT_ATOMS: atom_id res chain seq x y z
N MET A 1 -7.24 31.59 15.14
CA MET A 1 -6.04 31.37 14.31
C MET A 1 -5.19 30.41 15.14
N ASN A 2 -5.17 29.10 14.93
CA ASN A 2 -5.00 28.37 13.67
C ASN A 2 -5.63 26.96 13.82
N GLU A 3 -6.17 26.43 12.72
CA GLU A 3 -6.87 25.14 12.65
C GLU A 3 -6.05 23.95 13.19
N PRO A 4 -6.70 22.91 13.76
CA PRO A 4 -6.02 21.63 13.98
C PRO A 4 -5.71 21.03 12.60
N ALA A 5 -4.42 20.88 12.29
CA ALA A 5 -3.99 20.08 11.16
C ALA A 5 -4.50 18.65 11.39
N ASN A 6 -5.65 18.33 10.80
CA ASN A 6 -6.12 16.97 10.62
C ASN A 6 -4.97 16.26 9.89
N PRO A 7 -4.22 15.34 10.51
CA PRO A 7 -3.26 14.56 9.76
C PRO A 7 -4.15 13.77 8.81
N LYS A 8 -4.20 14.22 7.54
CA LYS A 8 -4.82 13.54 6.41
C LYS A 8 -4.63 12.07 6.69
N GLN A 9 -5.70 11.43 7.16
CA GLN A 9 -5.68 10.05 7.58
C GLN A 9 -5.06 9.35 6.39
N ALA A 10 -3.83 8.85 6.56
CA ALA A 10 -3.18 8.04 5.55
C ALA A 10 -4.06 6.81 5.52
N THR A 11 -5.19 6.90 4.81
CA THR A 11 -5.94 5.76 4.33
C THR A 11 -4.84 4.89 3.76
N PRO A 12 -4.56 3.73 4.37
CA PRO A 12 -3.45 2.89 3.94
C PRO A 12 -3.63 2.77 2.43
N GLU A 13 -2.68 3.34 1.69
CA GLU A 13 -2.81 3.45 0.23
C GLU A 13 -3.14 2.05 -0.24
N ALA A 14 -4.31 1.86 -0.84
CA ALA A 14 -4.79 0.53 -1.18
C ALA A 14 -3.72 -0.11 -2.07
N LEU A 15 -3.06 -1.14 -1.54
CA LEU A 15 -1.96 -1.77 -2.23
C LEU A 15 -2.53 -2.81 -3.17
N TYR A 16 -2.06 -2.82 -4.41
CA TYR A 16 -2.54 -3.74 -5.41
C TYR A 16 -1.50 -4.83 -5.67
N CYS A 17 -1.94 -6.08 -5.74
CA CYS A 17 -1.09 -7.19 -6.13
C CYS A 17 -1.25 -7.48 -7.61
N ALA A 18 -0.24 -7.16 -8.43
CA ALA A 18 -0.25 -7.47 -9.86
C ALA A 18 -0.35 -8.97 -10.18
N THR A 19 0.16 -9.84 -9.28
CA THR A 19 0.12 -11.30 -9.47
C THR A 19 -1.25 -11.89 -9.15
N CYS A 20 -1.90 -11.42 -8.08
CA CYS A 20 -3.24 -11.87 -7.72
C CYS A 20 -4.34 -11.09 -8.45
N ALA A 21 -3.99 -9.96 -9.07
CA ALA A 21 -4.88 -8.99 -9.67
C ALA A 21 -5.99 -8.48 -8.73
N VAL A 22 -5.65 -8.29 -7.44
CA VAL A 22 -6.59 -7.85 -6.40
C VAL A 22 -5.98 -6.78 -5.49
N GLU A 23 -6.85 -5.99 -4.89
CA GLU A 23 -6.50 -5.09 -3.79
C GLU A 23 -6.21 -5.91 -2.53
N VAL A 24 -5.10 -5.60 -1.87
CA VAL A 24 -4.64 -6.26 -0.66
C VAL A 24 -4.78 -5.29 0.50
N THR A 25 -5.73 -5.57 1.38
CA THR A 25 -6.00 -4.75 2.57
C THR A 25 -5.13 -5.11 3.78
N ASP A 26 -4.53 -6.29 3.78
CA ASP A 26 -3.67 -6.80 4.85
C ASP A 26 -2.33 -7.28 4.27
N PRO A 27 -1.44 -6.34 3.91
CA PRO A 27 -0.14 -6.68 3.37
C PRO A 27 0.85 -7.06 4.47
N LEU A 28 1.86 -7.85 4.12
CA LEU A 28 2.99 -8.20 4.99
C LEU A 28 4.16 -7.25 4.72
N THR A 29 4.71 -6.63 5.75
CA THR A 29 5.98 -5.90 5.61
C THR A 29 7.14 -6.84 5.91
N CYS A 30 8.05 -7.01 4.98
CA CYS A 30 9.30 -7.70 5.21
C CYS A 30 10.18 -6.86 6.15
N GLY A 31 10.52 -7.41 7.32
CA GLY A 31 11.24 -6.68 8.37
C GLY A 31 12.66 -6.27 7.99
N ASP A 32 13.30 -7.03 7.11
CA ASP A 32 14.71 -6.83 6.71
C ASP A 32 14.82 -5.94 5.47
N CYS A 33 13.91 -6.15 4.51
CA CYS A 33 13.91 -5.45 3.23
C CYS A 33 13.06 -4.18 3.24
N SER A 34 12.23 -3.97 4.28
CA SER A 34 11.20 -2.92 4.36
C SER A 34 10.21 -2.92 3.18
N ALA A 35 10.18 -4.01 2.40
CA ALA A 35 9.28 -4.18 1.27
C ALA A 35 7.90 -4.61 1.74
N VAL A 36 6.85 -4.10 1.10
CA VAL A 36 5.48 -4.51 1.37
C VAL A 36 5.10 -5.63 0.40
N ILE A 37 4.48 -6.70 0.90
CA ILE A 37 4.34 -7.99 0.21
C ILE A 37 2.91 -8.51 0.33
N CYS A 38 2.41 -9.12 -0.73
CA CYS A 38 1.11 -9.76 -0.74
C CYS A 38 1.11 -10.96 0.22
N ARG A 39 0.22 -10.95 1.21
CA ARG A 39 0.05 -12.08 2.14
C ARG A 39 -0.40 -13.39 1.49
N VAL A 40 -0.95 -13.31 0.28
CA VAL A 40 -1.51 -14.48 -0.43
C VAL A 40 -0.45 -15.17 -1.27
N CYS A 41 0.30 -14.43 -2.09
CA CYS A 41 1.24 -15.01 -3.06
C CYS A 41 2.72 -14.71 -2.75
N GLY A 42 3.02 -13.83 -1.79
CA GLY A 42 4.40 -13.47 -1.46
C GLY A 42 5.08 -12.53 -2.46
N THR A 43 4.35 -11.99 -3.44
CA THR A 43 4.90 -11.01 -4.41
C THR A 43 4.94 -9.61 -3.78
N PRO A 44 6.00 -8.81 -3.99
CA PRO A 44 6.02 -7.42 -3.56
C PRO A 44 4.81 -6.65 -4.13
N LEU A 45 4.18 -5.85 -3.28
CA LEU A 45 3.08 -4.98 -3.66
C LEU A 45 3.63 -3.64 -4.12
N GLU A 46 2.96 -3.07 -5.11
CA GLU A 46 3.25 -1.73 -5.60
C GLU A 46 2.15 -0.78 -5.12
N SER A 47 2.51 0.48 -4.89
CA SER A 47 1.54 1.51 -4.55
C SER A 47 0.65 1.76 -5.76
N ALA A 48 -0.68 1.71 -5.58
CA ALA A 48 -1.61 2.03 -6.67
C ALA A 48 -1.43 3.46 -7.22
N ALA A 49 -0.81 4.36 -6.45
CA ALA A 49 -0.45 5.72 -6.85
C ALA A 49 0.75 5.78 -7.84
N ASP A 50 1.64 4.77 -7.85
CA ASP A 50 2.80 4.70 -8.76
C ASP A 50 2.45 4.03 -10.10
N LEU A 51 1.31 3.33 -10.15
CA LEU A 51 0.80 2.65 -11.35
C LEU A 51 0.28 3.59 -12.46
N GLY A 52 0.55 4.91 -12.36
CA GLY A 52 0.56 5.81 -13.52
C GLY A 52 -0.64 5.68 -14.45
N MET A 53 -1.86 5.73 -13.92
CA MET A 53 -3.04 5.98 -14.75
C MET A 53 -3.10 7.48 -15.07
N GLY A 54 -2.18 7.96 -15.92
CA GLY A 54 -2.20 9.28 -16.56
C GLY A 54 -1.16 10.29 -16.10
#